data_AF-A0A958L1W9-F1
#
_entry.id   AF-A0A958L1W9-F1
#
_cell.length_a   1.000
_cell.length_b   1.000
_cell.length_c   1.000
_cell.angle_alpha   90.00
_cell.angle_beta   90.00
_cell.angle_gamma   90.00
#
_symmetry.space_group_name_H-M   'P 1'
#
loop_
_entity.id
_entity.type
_entity.pdbx_description
1 polymer ?
#
loop_
_entity_poly.entity_id
_entity_poly.type
_entity_poly.pdbx_seq_one_letter_code
_entity_poly.pdbx_strand_id
1 'polypeptide(L)' 'MNTLDKLLDISSRIEHLESAAEWIAKETIHTDSGISQTGTLICVLADEVREAIYQLARDLEGPTEEDERIH' A
#
# COMPACT_ATOMS: atom_id res chain seq x y z
N MET A 1 9.42 -18.30 9.80
CA MET A 1 8.95 -17.35 8.78
C MET A 1 9.54 -16.00 9.14
N ASN A 2 10.41 -15.47 8.28
CA ASN A 2 11.15 -14.24 8.52
C ASN A 2 10.19 -13.03 8.53
N THR A 3 10.55 -11.95 9.23
CA THR A 3 9.79 -10.69 9.24
C THR A 3 9.68 -10.12 7.82
N LEU A 4 10.73 -10.25 7.01
CA LEU A 4 10.71 -9.87 5.59
C LEU A 4 9.64 -10.65 4.79
N ASP A 5 9.54 -11.97 4.99
CA ASP A 5 8.54 -12.80 4.30
C ASP A 5 7.12 -12.33 4.62
N LYS A 6 6.86 -11.92 5.86
CA LYS A 6 5.57 -11.37 6.28
C LYS A 6 5.27 -10.02 5.63
N LEU A 7 6.27 -9.15 5.49
CA LEU A 7 6.10 -7.85 4.83
C LEU A 7 5.82 -8.02 3.33
N LEU A 8 6.50 -8.97 2.67
CA LEU A 8 6.23 -9.31 1.27
C LEU A 8 4.82 -9.88 1.07
N ASP A 9 4.35 -10.75 1.97
CA ASP A 9 2.98 -11.28 1.92
C ASP A 9 1.94 -10.17 2.11
N ILE A 10 2.16 -9.26 3.06
CA ILE A 10 1.27 -8.09 3.27
C ILE A 10 1.26 -7.19 2.02
N SER A 11 2.43 -6.90 1.45
CA SER A 11 2.55 -6.07 0.24
C SER A 11 1.79 -6.68 -0.94
N SER A 12 1.93 -7.99 -1.17
CA SER A 12 1.19 -8.69 -2.23
C SER A 12 -0.32 -8.65 -2.02
N ARG A 13 -0.78 -8.77 -0.77
CA ARG A 13 -2.22 -8.65 -0.44
C ARG A 13 -2.76 -7.23 -0.69
N ILE A 14 -1.98 -6.20 -0.42
CA ILE A 14 -2.36 -4.80 -0.69
C ILE A 14 -2.48 -4.58 -2.21
N GLU A 15 -1.54 -5.10 -2.99
CA GLU A 15 -1.58 -5.02 -4.46
C GLU A 15 -2.82 -5.73 -5.05
N HIS A 16 -3.18 -6.90 -4.50
CA HIS A 16 -4.43 -7.58 -4.90
C HIS A 16 -5.68 -6.77 -4.54
N LEU A 17 -5.69 -6.12 -3.36
CA LEU A 17 -6.81 -5.29 -2.93
C LEU A 17 -6.99 -4.08 -3.86
N GLU A 18 -5.88 -3.41 -4.17
CA GLU A 18 -5.84 -2.27 -5.09
C GLU A 18 -6.34 -2.67 -6.49
N SER A 19 -5.87 -3.80 -7.02
CA SER A 19 -6.29 -4.31 -8.33
C SER A 19 -7.79 -4.60 -8.38
N ALA A 20 -8.34 -5.20 -7.32
CA ALA A 20 -9.76 -5.48 -7.22
C ALA A 20 -10.59 -4.19 -7.11
N ALA A 21 -10.11 -3.21 -6.33
CA ALA A 21 -10.75 -1.91 -6.17
C ALA A 21 -10.74 -1.10 -7.46
N GLU A 22 -9.63 -1.11 -8.20
CA GLU A 22 -9.51 -0.47 -9.50
C GLU A 22 -10.50 -1.08 -10.51
N TRP A 23 -10.60 -2.41 -10.54
CA TRP A 23 -11.57 -3.12 -11.37
C TRP A 23 -13.01 -2.72 -11.03
N ILE A 24 -13.38 -2.73 -9.73
CA ILE A 24 -14.71 -2.28 -9.28
C ILE A 24 -14.98 -0.83 -9.70
N ALA A 25 -14.01 0.07 -9.53
CA ALA A 25 -14.15 1.47 -9.88
C ALA A 25 -14.46 1.66 -11.36
N LYS A 26 -13.75 0.92 -12.24
CA LYS A 26 -13.93 0.95 -13.69
C LYS A 26 -15.28 0.38 -14.13
N GLU A 27 -15.69 -0.77 -13.59
CA GLU A 27 -16.95 -1.41 -13.98
C GLU A 27 -18.18 -0.63 -13.52
N THR A 28 -18.07 0.14 -12.44
CA THR A 28 -19.20 0.84 -11.83
C THR A 28 -19.31 2.31 -12.18
N ILE A 29 -18.36 2.88 -12.92
CA ILE A 29 -18.27 4.32 -13.22
C ILE A 29 -19.53 4.92 -13.88
N HIS A 30 -20.27 4.11 -14.64
CA HIS A 30 -21.50 4.53 -15.33
C HIS A 30 -22.78 3.95 -14.71
N THR A 31 -22.67 3.08 -13.70
CA THR A 31 -23.82 2.40 -13.09
C THR A 31 -24.10 2.86 -11.67
N ASP A 32 -23.04 3.14 -10.89
CA ASP A 32 -23.13 3.59 -9.51
C ASP A 32 -21.89 4.42 -9.14
N SER A 33 -22.07 5.74 -9.03
CA SER A 33 -20.99 6.65 -8.69
C SER A 33 -20.47 6.46 -7.27
N GLY A 34 -21.29 6.00 -6.33
CA GLY A 34 -20.87 5.75 -4.95
C GLY A 34 -19.94 4.55 -4.87
N ILE A 35 -20.27 3.46 -5.56
CA ILE A 35 -19.40 2.27 -5.63
C ILE A 35 -18.11 2.62 -6.37
N SER A 36 -18.20 3.35 -7.48
CA SER A 36 -17.01 3.73 -8.26
C SER A 36 -16.03 4.58 -7.44
N GLN A 37 -16.54 5.61 -6.76
CA GLN A 37 -15.75 6.45 -5.87
C GLN A 37 -15.18 5.67 -4.68
N THR A 38 -15.92 4.69 -4.16
CA THR A 38 -15.43 3.81 -3.09
C THR A 38 -14.25 2.97 -3.58
N GLY A 39 -14.32 2.41 -4.79
CA GLY A 39 -13.19 1.71 -5.41
C GLY A 39 -11.97 2.62 -5.55
N THR A 40 -12.15 3.84 -6.04
CA THR A 40 -11.06 4.84 -6.11
C THR A 40 -10.47 5.17 -4.73
N LEU A 41 -11.32 5.32 -3.70
CA LEU A 41 -10.85 5.57 -2.33
C LEU A 41 -10.02 4.40 -1.80
N ILE A 42 -10.42 3.15 -2.08
CA ILE A 42 -9.65 1.97 -1.67
C ILE A 42 -8.26 1.96 -2.33
N CYS A 43 -8.14 2.36 -3.60
CA CYS A 43 -6.83 2.51 -4.25
C CYS A 43 -5.93 3.51 -3.51
N VAL A 44 -6.46 4.69 -3.17
CA VAL A 44 -5.72 5.72 -2.42
C VAL A 44 -5.28 5.19 -1.05
N LEU A 45 -6.18 4.51 -0.32
CA LEU A 45 -5.86 3.92 0.98
C LEU A 45 -4.83 2.80 0.87
N ALA A 46 -4.85 2.01 -0.20
CA ALA A 46 -3.85 0.97 -0.45
C ALA A 46 -2.45 1.57 -0.61
N ASP A 47 -2.32 2.69 -1.32
CA ASP A 47 -1.07 3.45 -1.44
C ASP A 47 -0.59 4.00 -0.09
N GLU A 48 -1.49 4.62 0.67
CA GLU A 48 -1.16 5.17 2.01
C GLU A 48 -0.69 4.07 2.97
N VAL A 49 -1.35 2.91 2.98
CA VAL A 49 -0.95 1.78 3.83
C VAL A 49 0.41 1.24 3.38
N ARG A 50 0.68 1.16 2.07
CA ARG A 50 1.97 0.72 1.54
C ARG A 50 3.09 1.65 1.98
N GLU A 51 2.89 2.97 1.88
CA GLU A 51 3.84 3.98 2.36
C GLU A 51 4.09 3.86 3.87
N ALA A 52 3.02 3.71 4.67
CA ALA A 52 3.15 3.53 6.11
C ALA A 52 3.96 2.28 6.49
N ILE A 53 3.81 1.17 5.72
CA ILE A 53 4.60 -0.04 5.92
C ILE A 53 6.07 0.20 5.57
N TYR A 54 6.37 0.88 4.45
CA TYR A 54 7.74 1.22 4.09
C TYR A 54 8.40 2.10 5.15
N GLN A 55 7.67 3.11 5.63
CA GLN A 55 8.16 3.99 6.68
C GLN A 55 8.46 3.22 7.97
N LEU A 56 7.57 2.30 8.35
CA LEU A 56 7.78 1.43 9.51
C LEU A 56 8.99 0.50 9.33
N ALA A 57 9.18 -0.07 8.14
CA ALA A 57 10.34 -0.90 7.84
C ALA A 57 11.64 -0.09 7.95
N ARG A 58 11.66 1.13 7.41
CA ARG A 58 12.80 2.06 7.52
C ARG A 58 13.11 2.39 8.98
N ASP A 59 12.09 2.70 9.78
CA ASP A 59 12.26 3.05 11.20
C ASP A 59 12.80 1.86 12.03
N LEU A 60 12.48 0.62 11.63
CA LEU A 60 12.98 -0.60 12.26
C LEU A 60 14.42 -0.95 11.87
N GLU A 61 14.86 -0.58 10.66
CA GLU A 61 16.25 -0.78 10.21
C GLU A 61 17.25 0.12 10.96
N GLY A 62 16.76 1.18 11.63
CA GLY A 62 17.57 2.16 12.35
C GLY A 62 18.31 3.12 11.41
N PRO A 63 18.97 4.18 11.92
CA PRO A 63 19.82 5.02 11.08
C PRO A 63 20.90 4.15 10.44
N THR A 64 20.95 4.13 9.12
CA THR A 64 22.03 3.47 8.39
C THR A 64 23.32 4.28 8.58
N GLU A 65 24.48 3.64 8.50
CA GLU A 65 25.79 4.34 8.56
C GLU A 65 25.93 5.47 7.52
N GLU A 66 25.07 5.50 6.48
CA GLU A 66 24.96 6.62 5.53
C GLU A 66 24.36 7.89 6.15
N ASP A 67 23.40 7.78 7.07
CA ASP A 67 22.82 8.93 7.79
C ASP A 67 23.84 9.56 8.77
N GLU A 68 24.75 8.76 9.32
CA GLU A 68 25.82 9.22 10.21
C GLU A 68 27.00 9.87 9.46
N ARG A 69 27.15 9.65 8.15
CA ARG A 69 28.24 10.26 7.33
C ARG A 69 27.88 11.64 6.78
N ILE A 70 26.61 12.03 6.84
CA ILE A 70 26.11 13.32 6.33
C ILE A 70 26.03 14.38 7.45
N HIS A 71 26.18 13.96 8.71
CA HIS A 71 26.35 14.83 9.88
C HIS A 71 27.79 14.85 10.42
#